data_AF-A0A2E8KC58-F1
#
_entry.id   AF-A0A2E8KC58-F1
#
_cell.length_a   1.000
_cell.length_b   1.000
_cell.length_c   1.000
_cell.angle_alpha   90.00
_cell.angle_beta   90.00
_cell.angle_gamma   90.00
#
_symmetry.space_group_name_H-M   'P 1'
#
loop_
_entity.id
_entity.type
_entity.pdbx_description
1 polymer ?
#
loop_
_entity_poly.entity_id
_entity_poly.type
_entity_poly.pdbx_seq_one_letter_code
_entity_poly.pdbx_strand_id
1 'polypeptide(L)'
;MLIVASVVAVEADKCIGCKACDRVCPTEAIITVNKLAVVEESACTGCNKCIEACMDHGAISRKRLEKPVWLRVDLESQPEEKVAELCAGARLHPAQSICPCTGTRAREVAVAILNGATTPAEVSIQTGVRGVCSMWCTSAVLRLLSAAGHSTESNPKNWRLYPDGVGPSIWSIPDSVADKYPEYRLRESRDALKSGDLELVGFPNIRQESE
;
A
#
# COMPACT_ATOMS: atom_id res chain seq x y z
N MET A 1 4.45 -5.96 10.63
CA MET A 1 3.71 -7.03 11.36
C MET A 1 2.39 -6.47 11.85
N LEU A 2 1.27 -7.09 11.49
CA LEU A 2 -0.07 -6.66 11.95
C LEU A 2 -0.74 -7.78 12.75
N ILE A 3 -1.39 -7.41 13.85
CA ILE A 3 -2.23 -8.33 14.63
C ILE A 3 -3.69 -8.08 14.26
N VAL A 4 -4.35 -9.09 13.71
CA VAL A 4 -5.78 -9.07 13.42
C VAL A 4 -6.51 -9.72 14.59
N ALA A 5 -7.11 -8.90 15.45
CA ALA A 5 -7.89 -9.37 16.59
C ALA A 5 -9.41 -9.35 16.34
N SER A 6 -9.84 -8.70 15.26
CA SER A 6 -11.24 -8.62 14.85
C SER A 6 -11.34 -8.51 13.33
N VAL A 7 -12.37 -9.14 12.79
CA VAL A 7 -12.80 -9.03 11.40
C VAL A 7 -14.15 -8.30 11.35
N VAL A 8 -14.77 -8.25 10.16
CA VAL A 8 -16.11 -7.68 10.00
C VAL A 8 -17.13 -8.78 9.70
N ALA A 9 -18.37 -8.55 10.12
CA ALA A 9 -19.52 -9.38 9.77
C ALA A 9 -20.56 -8.54 9.02
N VAL A 10 -21.36 -9.19 8.17
CA VAL A 10 -22.43 -8.54 7.39
C VAL A 10 -23.79 -8.99 7.91
N GLU A 11 -24.66 -8.03 8.17
CA GLU A 11 -26.07 -8.23 8.50
C GLU A 11 -26.89 -8.17 7.20
N ALA A 12 -27.36 -9.34 6.75
CA ALA A 12 -27.96 -9.50 5.42
C ALA A 12 -29.30 -8.74 5.26
N ASP A 13 -30.04 -8.55 6.34
CA ASP A 13 -31.31 -7.82 6.39
C ASP A 13 -31.15 -6.31 6.17
N LYS A 14 -30.00 -5.74 6.52
CA LYS A 14 -29.66 -4.32 6.31
C LYS A 14 -28.88 -4.07 5.02
N CYS A 15 -28.32 -5.11 4.41
CA CYS A 15 -27.49 -4.98 3.23
C CYS A 15 -28.32 -4.70 1.97
N ILE A 16 -28.11 -3.54 1.34
CA ILE A 16 -28.82 -3.17 0.10
C ILE A 16 -28.02 -3.48 -1.20
N GLY A 17 -26.84 -4.09 -1.09
CA GLY A 17 -26.04 -4.49 -2.26
C GLY A 17 -25.41 -3.34 -3.06
N CYS A 18 -25.18 -2.17 -2.47
CA CYS A 18 -24.66 -0.96 -3.15
C CYS A 18 -23.17 -1.06 -3.59
N LYS A 19 -22.46 -2.08 -3.13
CA LYS A 19 -21.04 -2.36 -3.42
C LYS A 19 -20.05 -1.29 -2.93
N ALA A 20 -20.45 -0.39 -2.03
CA ALA A 20 -19.55 0.61 -1.46
C ALA A 20 -18.40 -0.05 -0.67
N CYS A 21 -18.73 -1.04 0.16
CA CYS A 21 -17.76 -1.80 0.95
C CYS A 21 -16.75 -2.59 0.10
N ASP A 22 -17.20 -3.16 -1.02
CA ASP A 22 -16.36 -3.83 -2.02
C ASP A 22 -15.29 -2.85 -2.51
N ARG A 23 -15.69 -1.69 -3.05
CA ARG A 23 -14.77 -0.69 -3.64
C ARG A 23 -13.68 -0.17 -2.71
N VAL A 24 -13.87 -0.21 -1.39
CA VAL A 24 -12.90 0.32 -0.41
C VAL A 24 -12.02 -0.74 0.25
N CYS A 25 -12.31 -2.03 0.08
CA CYS A 25 -11.57 -3.09 0.76
C CYS A 25 -10.16 -3.27 0.16
N PRO A 26 -9.06 -3.02 0.90
CA PRO A 26 -7.72 -3.04 0.33
C PRO A 26 -7.19 -4.45 0.01
N THR A 27 -7.80 -5.47 0.62
CA THR A 27 -7.43 -6.90 0.49
C THR A 27 -8.49 -7.73 -0.22
N GLU A 28 -9.54 -7.10 -0.74
CA GLU A 28 -10.65 -7.80 -1.42
C GLU A 28 -11.38 -8.83 -0.54
N ALA A 29 -11.23 -8.71 0.79
CA ALA A 29 -11.85 -9.58 1.78
C ALA A 29 -13.37 -9.44 1.88
N ILE A 30 -13.98 -8.45 1.24
CA ILE A 30 -15.43 -8.29 1.18
C ILE A 30 -15.84 -7.99 -0.26
N ILE A 31 -16.66 -8.86 -0.83
CA ILE A 31 -17.15 -8.77 -2.21
C ILE A 31 -18.67 -8.90 -2.24
N THR A 32 -19.31 -8.42 -3.30
CA THR A 32 -20.77 -8.56 -3.46
C THR A 32 -21.13 -9.74 -4.35
N VAL A 33 -21.81 -10.73 -3.78
CA VAL A 33 -22.31 -11.93 -4.49
C VAL A 33 -23.84 -11.93 -4.37
N ASN A 34 -24.56 -12.09 -5.49
CA ASN A 34 -26.03 -12.12 -5.51
C ASN A 34 -26.71 -10.96 -4.74
N LYS A 35 -26.18 -9.74 -4.90
CA LYS A 35 -26.63 -8.49 -4.22
C LYS A 35 -26.38 -8.43 -2.70
N LEU A 36 -25.64 -9.38 -2.12
CA LEU A 36 -25.24 -9.33 -0.72
C LEU A 36 -23.73 -9.26 -0.59
N ALA A 37 -23.25 -8.48 0.39
CA ALA A 37 -21.85 -8.45 0.73
C ALA A 37 -21.47 -9.74 1.50
N VAL A 38 -20.39 -10.38 1.08
CA VAL A 38 -19.85 -11.62 1.67
C VAL A 38 -18.40 -11.36 2.06
N VAL A 39 -18.03 -11.79 3.26
CA VAL A 39 -16.70 -11.57 3.84
C VAL A 39 -15.90 -12.86 3.82
N GLU A 40 -14.70 -12.82 3.26
CA GLU A 40 -13.65 -13.81 3.45
C GLU A 40 -12.82 -13.41 4.68
N GLU A 41 -13.10 -14.05 5.82
CA GLU A 41 -12.47 -13.69 7.10
C GLU A 41 -10.95 -13.85 7.06
N SER A 42 -10.43 -14.83 6.30
CA SER A 42 -8.98 -15.09 6.21
C SER A 42 -8.22 -13.98 5.47
N ALA A 43 -8.89 -13.22 4.60
CA ALA A 43 -8.32 -12.08 3.89
C ALA A 43 -8.55 -10.75 4.62
N CYS A 44 -9.34 -10.73 5.70
CA CYS A 44 -9.73 -9.52 6.40
C CYS A 44 -8.62 -9.04 7.35
N THR A 45 -8.14 -7.81 7.14
CA THR A 45 -7.11 -7.19 8.01
C THR A 45 -7.69 -6.45 9.22
N GLY A 46 -9.03 -6.38 9.34
CA GLY A 46 -9.68 -5.62 10.42
C GLY A 46 -9.58 -4.09 10.26
N CYS A 47 -9.34 -3.58 9.04
CA CYS A 47 -9.12 -2.15 8.78
C CYS A 47 -10.36 -1.23 8.92
N ASN A 48 -11.56 -1.81 8.99
CA ASN A 48 -12.86 -1.12 9.17
C ASN A 48 -13.31 -0.14 8.08
N LYS A 49 -12.58 0.00 6.97
CA LYS A 49 -12.98 0.87 5.84
C LYS A 49 -14.37 0.55 5.29
N CYS A 50 -14.75 -0.73 5.27
CA CYS A 50 -16.07 -1.15 4.83
C CYS A 50 -17.19 -0.73 5.81
N ILE A 51 -16.91 -0.62 7.11
CA ILE A 51 -17.86 -0.10 8.10
C ILE A 51 -18.13 1.37 7.81
N GLU A 52 -17.06 2.16 7.62
CA GLU A 52 -17.17 3.58 7.25
C GLU A 52 -17.96 3.77 5.95
N ALA A 53 -17.67 2.99 4.92
CA ALA A 53 -18.38 3.04 3.64
C ALA A 53 -19.85 2.57 3.72
N CYS A 54 -20.26 1.90 4.79
CA CYS A 54 -21.60 1.36 4.99
C CYS A 54 -22.41 2.12 6.05
N MET A 55 -21.89 3.23 6.60
CA MET A 55 -22.51 3.94 7.73
C MET A 55 -23.98 4.30 7.49
N ASP A 56 -24.37 4.69 6.27
CA ASP A 56 -25.76 5.04 5.93
C ASP A 56 -26.76 3.87 6.08
N HIS A 57 -26.26 2.62 6.11
CA HIS A 57 -27.09 1.41 6.21
C HIS A 57 -26.82 0.61 7.49
N GLY A 58 -25.64 0.75 8.10
CA GLY A 58 -25.28 0.04 9.33
C GLY A 58 -25.30 -1.49 9.19
N ALA A 59 -25.02 -2.01 7.99
CA ALA A 59 -25.08 -3.45 7.70
C ALA A 59 -23.78 -4.22 8.00
N ILE A 60 -22.73 -3.53 8.49
CA ILE A 60 -21.42 -4.13 8.74
C ILE A 60 -20.96 -3.77 10.15
N SER A 61 -20.60 -4.78 10.94
CA SER A 61 -20.16 -4.63 12.32
C SER A 61 -18.85 -5.37 12.58
N ARG A 62 -18.17 -5.06 13.69
CA ARG A 62 -16.94 -5.75 14.09
C ARG A 62 -17.28 -7.08 14.77
N LYS A 63 -16.59 -8.14 14.35
CA LYS A 63 -16.61 -9.46 14.98
C LYS A 63 -15.23 -9.74 15.59
N ARG A 64 -15.18 -9.97 16.90
CA ARG A 64 -13.93 -10.37 17.59
C ARG A 64 -13.57 -11.79 17.16
N LEU A 65 -12.29 -12.02 16.86
CA LEU A 65 -11.78 -13.37 16.64
C LEU A 65 -11.49 -14.03 18.00
N GLU A 66 -11.78 -15.33 18.11
CA GLU A 66 -11.40 -16.13 19.27
C GLU A 66 -9.88 -16.18 19.43
N LYS A 67 -9.16 -16.32 18.32
CA LYS A 67 -7.71 -16.35 18.25
C LYS A 67 -7.22 -15.26 17.29
N PRO A 68 -6.44 -14.27 17.77
CA PRO A 68 -5.83 -13.28 16.88
C PRO A 68 -4.89 -13.91 15.87
N VAL A 69 -4.87 -13.36 14.66
CA VAL A 69 -4.00 -13.79 13.56
C VAL A 69 -2.87 -12.78 13.40
N TRP A 70 -1.65 -13.27 13.16
CA TRP A 70 -0.47 -12.44 12.94
C TRP A 70 -0.11 -12.43 11.47
N LEU A 71 -0.21 -11.27 10.83
CA LEU A 71 0.25 -11.07 9.46
C LEU A 71 1.72 -10.64 9.51
N ARG A 72 2.60 -11.58 9.20
CA ARG A 72 4.04 -11.41 9.12
C ARG A 72 4.63 -12.45 8.17
N VAL A 73 5.71 -12.06 7.53
CA VAL A 73 6.56 -12.97 6.76
C VAL A 73 7.71 -13.47 7.61
N ASP A 74 8.24 -14.63 7.24
CA ASP A 74 9.53 -15.09 7.74
C ASP A 74 10.66 -14.40 6.96
N LEU A 75 11.45 -13.58 7.66
CA LEU A 75 12.54 -12.81 7.04
C LEU A 75 13.70 -13.70 6.56
N GLU A 76 13.80 -14.94 7.05
CA GLU A 76 14.84 -15.89 6.67
C GLU A 76 14.43 -16.76 5.47
N SER A 77 13.18 -16.65 5.02
CA SER A 77 12.65 -17.45 3.90
C SER A 77 13.27 -17.12 2.53
N GLN A 78 13.98 -16.00 2.41
CA GLN A 78 14.57 -15.52 1.16
C GLN A 78 16.01 -15.04 1.36
N PRO A 79 16.90 -15.24 0.37
CA PRO A 79 18.27 -14.71 0.43
C PRO A 79 18.28 -13.18 0.53
N GLU A 80 19.10 -12.62 1.43
CA GLU A 80 19.19 -11.17 1.63
C GLU A 80 19.59 -10.42 0.34
N GLU A 81 20.42 -11.04 -0.51
CA GLU A 81 20.82 -10.48 -1.80
C GLU A 81 19.61 -10.21 -2.70
N LYS A 82 18.67 -11.16 -2.82
CA LYS A 82 17.46 -11.00 -3.63
C LYS A 82 16.52 -9.94 -3.04
N VAL A 83 16.43 -9.89 -1.72
CA VAL A 83 15.64 -8.87 -1.01
C VAL A 83 16.21 -7.48 -1.28
N ALA A 84 17.54 -7.32 -1.17
CA ALA A 84 18.24 -6.08 -1.44
C ALA A 84 18.11 -5.65 -2.90
N GLU A 85 18.27 -6.57 -3.85
CA GLU A 85 18.11 -6.31 -5.29
C GLU A 85 16.71 -5.80 -5.61
N LEU A 86 15.66 -6.48 -5.12
CA LEU A 86 14.27 -6.07 -5.35
C LEU A 86 13.98 -4.70 -4.72
N CYS A 87 14.44 -4.46 -3.49
CA CYS A 87 14.30 -3.16 -2.84
C CYS A 87 15.01 -2.05 -3.63
N ALA A 88 16.23 -2.31 -4.11
CA ALA A 88 17.01 -1.38 -4.92
C ALA A 88 16.35 -1.09 -6.28
N GLY A 89 15.78 -2.10 -6.94
CA GLY A 89 15.00 -1.94 -8.17
C GLY A 89 13.77 -1.04 -7.96
N ALA A 90 13.17 -1.10 -6.77
CA ALA A 90 12.12 -0.19 -6.35
C ALA A 90 12.62 1.16 -5.82
N ARG A 91 13.95 1.39 -5.77
CA ARG A 91 14.64 2.56 -5.17
C ARG A 91 14.23 2.79 -3.71
N LEU A 92 14.34 1.73 -2.91
CA LEU A 92 14.05 1.70 -1.48
C LEU A 92 15.20 1.00 -0.76
N HIS A 93 15.56 1.48 0.43
CA HIS A 93 16.45 0.72 1.31
C HIS A 93 15.66 -0.40 2.00
N PRO A 94 16.20 -1.63 2.19
CA PRO A 94 15.47 -2.74 2.83
C PRO A 94 14.90 -2.41 4.22
N ALA A 95 15.60 -1.58 4.99
CA ALA A 95 15.16 -1.12 6.31
C ALA A 95 14.16 0.06 6.29
N GLN A 96 13.87 0.63 5.11
CA GLN A 96 12.99 1.80 5.00
C GLN A 96 11.58 1.47 5.48
N SER A 97 11.01 2.34 6.32
CA SER A 97 9.63 2.23 6.76
C SER A 97 8.69 2.46 5.59
N ILE A 98 7.90 1.44 5.24
CA ILE A 98 6.89 1.53 4.17
C ILE A 98 5.52 1.80 4.76
N CYS A 99 5.18 1.11 5.85
CA CYS A 99 3.91 1.30 6.54
C CYS A 99 4.16 1.61 8.02
N PRO A 100 4.22 2.89 8.38
CA PRO A 100 4.39 3.31 9.77
C PRO A 100 3.30 2.73 10.69
N CYS A 101 2.07 2.61 10.18
CA CYS A 101 0.92 2.11 10.93
C CYS A 101 1.06 0.64 11.36
N THR A 102 1.81 -0.18 10.63
CA THR A 102 1.99 -1.61 10.91
C THR A 102 3.45 -1.99 11.15
N GLY A 103 4.33 -0.98 11.23
CA GLY A 103 5.77 -1.14 11.32
C GLY A 103 6.41 -1.93 10.17
N THR A 104 5.71 -2.09 9.03
CA THR A 104 6.19 -2.92 7.91
C THR A 104 7.25 -2.15 7.13
N ARG A 105 8.43 -2.76 6.94
CA ARG A 105 9.53 -2.19 6.15
C ARG A 105 9.55 -2.74 4.73
N ALA A 106 10.44 -2.20 3.90
CA ALA A 106 10.55 -2.59 2.49
C ALA A 106 10.91 -4.07 2.34
N ARG A 107 11.78 -4.59 3.21
CA ARG A 107 12.19 -5.99 3.17
C ARG A 107 11.04 -6.98 3.40
N GLU A 108 10.11 -6.71 4.32
CA GLU A 108 8.96 -7.58 4.51
C GLU A 108 8.09 -7.65 3.25
N VAL A 109 7.91 -6.53 2.56
CA VAL A 109 7.16 -6.47 1.30
C VAL A 109 7.91 -7.22 0.20
N ALA A 110 9.22 -7.02 0.09
CA ALA A 110 10.05 -7.74 -0.89
C ALA A 110 10.03 -9.26 -0.65
N VAL A 111 10.16 -9.71 0.61
CA VAL A 111 10.05 -11.13 0.97
C VAL A 111 8.68 -11.70 0.59
N ALA A 112 7.58 -10.98 0.83
CA ALA A 112 6.25 -11.44 0.42
C ALA A 112 6.14 -11.63 -1.10
N ILE A 113 6.69 -10.70 -1.88
CA ILE A 113 6.70 -10.79 -3.34
C ILE A 113 7.55 -11.97 -3.81
N LEU A 114 8.74 -12.14 -3.25
CA LEU A 114 9.62 -13.28 -3.53
C LEU A 114 9.01 -14.63 -3.11
N ASN A 115 8.11 -14.62 -2.12
CA ASN A 115 7.29 -15.77 -1.71
C ASN A 115 6.03 -15.97 -2.58
N GLY A 116 5.90 -15.21 -3.68
CA GLY A 116 4.86 -15.40 -4.69
C GLY A 116 3.68 -14.42 -4.63
N ALA A 117 3.72 -13.38 -3.78
CA ALA A 117 2.70 -12.33 -3.83
C ALA A 117 2.85 -11.47 -5.10
N THR A 118 1.82 -11.47 -5.93
CA THR A 118 1.80 -10.76 -7.22
C THR A 118 0.85 -9.55 -7.22
N THR A 119 -0.04 -9.46 -6.23
CA THR A 119 -1.00 -8.36 -6.11
C THR A 119 -0.83 -7.58 -4.79
N PRO A 120 -1.29 -6.31 -4.74
CA PRO A 120 -1.27 -5.54 -3.50
C PRO A 120 -2.06 -6.21 -2.37
N ALA A 121 -3.14 -6.92 -2.68
CA ALA A 121 -3.96 -7.64 -1.71
C ALA A 121 -3.18 -8.79 -1.06
N GLU A 122 -2.50 -9.61 -1.86
CA GLU A 122 -1.66 -10.72 -1.37
C GLU A 122 -0.52 -10.21 -0.48
N VAL A 123 0.20 -9.17 -0.90
CA VAL A 123 1.24 -8.54 -0.08
C VAL A 123 0.68 -8.06 1.27
N SER A 124 -0.54 -7.50 1.25
CA SER A 124 -1.20 -6.99 2.46
C SER A 124 -1.56 -8.13 3.42
N ILE A 125 -2.07 -9.25 2.91
CA ILE A 125 -2.42 -10.43 3.71
C ILE A 125 -1.15 -11.07 4.29
N GLN A 126 -0.04 -11.09 3.56
CA GLN A 126 1.20 -11.69 4.08
C GLN A 126 1.93 -10.82 5.10
N THR A 127 1.91 -9.49 4.95
CA THR A 127 2.79 -8.58 5.73
C THR A 127 2.05 -7.66 6.71
N GLY A 128 0.73 -7.52 6.53
CA GLY A 128 -0.09 -6.51 7.19
C GLY A 128 0.00 -5.10 6.58
N VAL A 129 0.85 -4.87 5.56
CA VAL A 129 0.89 -3.57 4.88
C VAL A 129 -0.49 -3.21 4.33
N ARG A 130 -0.80 -1.91 4.25
CA ARG A 130 -2.13 -1.42 3.82
C ARG A 130 -3.31 -1.91 4.69
N GLY A 131 -3.08 -2.63 5.79
CA GLY A 131 -4.14 -3.13 6.69
C GLY A 131 -4.75 -2.09 7.63
N VAL A 132 -4.38 -0.81 7.52
CA VAL A 132 -4.91 0.29 8.36
C VAL A 132 -5.34 1.48 7.49
N CYS A 133 -4.46 2.44 7.20
CA CYS A 133 -4.82 3.65 6.45
C CYS A 133 -4.86 3.43 4.92
N SER A 134 -4.02 2.52 4.40
CA SER A 134 -3.86 2.21 2.96
C SER A 134 -3.48 3.40 2.06
N MET A 135 -2.99 4.51 2.61
CA MET A 135 -2.71 5.74 1.86
C MET A 135 -1.22 5.89 1.51
N TRP A 136 -0.37 5.97 2.54
CA TRP A 136 1.06 6.28 2.39
C TRP A 136 1.88 5.12 1.79
N CYS A 137 1.65 3.92 2.29
CA CYS A 137 2.40 2.73 1.91
C CYS A 137 2.12 2.25 0.47
N THR A 138 1.00 2.67 -0.13
CA THR A 138 0.51 2.11 -1.40
C THR A 138 1.49 2.34 -2.54
N SER A 139 2.02 3.55 -2.73
CA SER A 139 2.97 3.80 -3.84
C SER A 139 4.23 2.95 -3.72
N ALA A 140 4.78 2.80 -2.51
CA ALA A 140 5.97 1.97 -2.31
C ALA A 140 5.71 0.47 -2.56
N VAL A 141 4.54 -0.06 -2.15
CA VAL A 141 4.15 -1.44 -2.46
C VAL A 141 4.04 -1.64 -3.97
N LEU A 142 3.42 -0.69 -4.68
CA LEU A 142 3.24 -0.78 -6.14
C LEU A 142 4.58 -0.66 -6.87
N ARG A 143 5.52 0.15 -6.38
CA ARG A 143 6.90 0.21 -6.90
C ARG A 143 7.65 -1.11 -6.71
N LEU A 144 7.50 -1.77 -5.56
CA LEU A 144 8.11 -3.09 -5.31
C LEU A 144 7.51 -4.17 -6.22
N LEU A 145 6.19 -4.19 -6.39
CA LEU A 145 5.53 -5.10 -7.34
C LEU A 145 5.99 -4.83 -8.78
N SER A 146 6.04 -3.57 -9.19
CA SER A 146 6.52 -3.18 -10.52
C SER A 146 7.99 -3.54 -10.74
N ALA A 147 8.86 -3.41 -9.74
CA ALA A 147 10.25 -3.83 -9.82
C ALA A 147 10.40 -5.35 -9.96
N ALA A 148 9.45 -6.13 -9.43
CA ALA A 148 9.36 -7.57 -9.65
C ALA A 148 8.68 -7.96 -10.98
N GLY A 149 8.33 -6.99 -11.83
CA GLY A 149 7.68 -7.23 -13.13
C GLY A 149 6.17 -7.46 -13.05
N HIS A 150 5.53 -7.20 -11.89
CA HIS A 150 4.09 -7.30 -11.74
C HIS A 150 3.42 -5.97 -12.08
N SER A 151 2.56 -6.00 -13.11
CA SER A 151 1.66 -4.88 -13.40
C SER A 151 0.49 -4.89 -12.42
N THR A 152 0.06 -3.72 -11.98
CA THR A 152 -1.14 -3.57 -11.17
C THR A 152 -2.17 -2.81 -11.99
N GLU A 153 -3.25 -3.48 -12.37
CA GLU A 153 -4.32 -2.84 -13.11
C GLU A 153 -5.07 -1.86 -12.21
N SER A 154 -4.98 -0.58 -12.55
CA SER A 154 -5.93 0.40 -12.05
C SER A 154 -7.19 0.33 -12.93
N ASN A 155 -8.34 0.11 -12.32
CA ASN A 155 -9.63 0.20 -13.00
C ASN A 155 -10.35 1.45 -12.47
N PRO A 156 -11.08 2.22 -13.30
CA PRO A 156 -11.89 3.36 -12.84
C PRO A 156 -12.86 3.05 -11.68
N LYS A 157 -13.24 1.78 -11.52
CA LYS A 157 -14.10 1.28 -10.43
C LYS A 157 -13.32 0.80 -9.20
N ASN A 158 -12.00 0.66 -9.32
CA ASN A 158 -11.09 0.21 -8.27
C ASN A 158 -10.37 1.43 -7.64
N TRP A 159 -11.01 2.04 -6.65
CA TRP A 159 -10.46 3.19 -5.92
C TRP A 159 -9.42 2.79 -4.87
N ARG A 160 -8.95 1.54 -4.88
CA ARG A 160 -7.99 0.99 -3.91
C ARG A 160 -6.54 1.29 -4.27
N LEU A 161 -6.28 1.70 -5.53
CA LEU A 161 -4.96 1.87 -6.13
C LEU A 161 -4.84 3.22 -6.86
N TYR A 162 -3.61 3.67 -7.07
CA TYR A 162 -3.35 4.86 -7.87
C TYR A 162 -3.57 4.57 -9.37
N PRO A 163 -4.17 5.49 -10.13
CA PRO A 163 -4.47 5.29 -11.55
C PRO A 163 -3.24 4.96 -12.42
N ASP A 164 -2.08 5.52 -12.09
CA ASP A 164 -0.87 5.39 -12.92
C ASP A 164 0.03 4.20 -12.54
N GLY A 165 -0.53 3.18 -11.88
CA GLY A 165 0.20 1.98 -11.44
C GLY A 165 1.03 2.24 -10.19
N VAL A 166 2.25 2.78 -10.33
CA VAL A 166 3.21 2.92 -9.19
C VAL A 166 2.94 4.13 -8.28
N GLY A 167 2.01 5.01 -8.67
CA GLY A 167 1.72 6.27 -7.98
C GLY A 167 2.82 7.34 -8.17
N PRO A 168 2.57 8.57 -7.69
CA PRO A 168 3.49 9.68 -7.88
C PRO A 168 4.71 9.52 -6.98
N SER A 169 5.89 9.61 -7.59
CA SER A 169 7.17 9.71 -6.92
C SER A 169 8.06 10.60 -7.76
N ILE A 170 9.18 11.04 -7.17
CA ILE A 170 10.19 11.77 -7.94
C ILE A 170 10.66 10.99 -9.17
N TRP A 171 10.49 9.66 -9.22
CA TRP A 171 10.93 8.82 -10.33
C TRP A 171 9.87 8.58 -11.40
N SER A 172 8.58 8.67 -11.05
CA SER A 172 7.47 8.36 -11.96
C SER A 172 6.85 9.60 -12.61
N ILE A 173 7.13 10.80 -12.09
CA ILE A 173 6.66 12.04 -12.72
C ILE A 173 7.34 12.19 -14.10
N PRO A 174 6.60 12.40 -15.20
CA PRO A 174 7.21 12.56 -16.53
C PRO A 174 8.13 13.77 -16.60
N ASP A 175 9.15 13.64 -17.42
CA ASP A 175 10.10 14.70 -17.76
C ASP A 175 9.40 15.97 -18.27
N SER A 176 8.38 15.83 -19.11
CA SER A 176 7.55 16.95 -19.58
C SER A 176 6.84 17.70 -18.46
N VAL A 177 6.47 17.01 -17.37
CA VAL A 177 5.85 17.64 -16.19
C VAL A 177 6.91 18.32 -15.33
N ALA A 178 8.07 17.68 -15.15
CA ALA A 178 9.20 18.28 -14.44
C ALA A 178 9.70 19.56 -15.11
N ASP A 179 9.77 19.57 -16.44
CA ASP A 179 10.22 20.72 -17.24
C ASP A 179 9.17 21.84 -17.25
N LYS A 180 7.88 21.50 -17.14
CA LYS A 180 6.78 22.46 -17.03
C LYS A 180 6.77 23.19 -15.67
N TYR A 181 7.22 22.54 -14.60
CA TYR A 181 7.21 23.07 -13.23
C TYR A 181 8.62 23.03 -12.59
N PRO A 182 9.56 23.84 -13.10
CA PRO A 182 10.95 23.83 -12.64
C PRO A 182 11.11 24.25 -11.16
N GLU A 183 10.14 24.96 -10.58
CA GLU A 183 10.12 25.36 -9.17
C GLU A 183 10.15 24.18 -8.19
N TYR A 184 9.70 22.99 -8.62
CA TYR A 184 9.79 21.77 -7.81
C TYR A 184 11.13 21.04 -7.95
N ARG A 185 12.03 21.52 -8.82
CA ARG A 185 13.43 21.08 -8.95
C ARG A 185 13.58 19.56 -9.12
N LEU A 186 12.60 18.93 -9.78
CA LEU A 186 12.53 17.47 -9.90
C LEU A 186 13.72 16.91 -10.71
N ARG A 187 14.17 17.63 -11.75
CA ARG A 187 15.34 17.28 -12.57
C ARG A 187 16.62 17.26 -11.74
N GLU A 188 16.94 18.40 -11.14
CA GLU A 188 18.12 18.60 -10.31
C GLU A 188 18.16 17.58 -9.18
N SER A 189 17.04 17.39 -8.48
CA SER A 189 16.91 16.40 -7.42
C SER A 189 17.14 14.96 -7.91
N ARG A 190 16.66 14.59 -9.11
CA ARG A 190 16.94 13.27 -9.70
C ARG A 190 18.42 13.10 -10.01
N ASP A 191 19.05 14.13 -10.55
CA ASP A 191 20.44 14.06 -10.98
C ASP A 191 21.39 14.02 -9.77
N ALA A 192 21.11 14.82 -8.73
CA ALA A 192 21.73 14.74 -7.41
C ALA A 192 21.62 13.33 -6.79
N LEU A 193 20.41 12.74 -6.81
CA LEU A 193 20.20 11.38 -6.30
C LEU A 193 20.92 10.30 -7.11
N LYS A 194 21.15 10.51 -8.42
CA LYS A 194 21.90 9.57 -9.28
C LYS A 194 23.41 9.72 -9.12
N SER A 195 23.91 10.94 -8.96
CA SER A 195 25.33 11.23 -8.78
C SER A 195 25.81 10.91 -7.36
N GLY A 196 24.90 10.82 -6.39
CA GLY A 196 25.23 10.71 -4.97
C GLY A 196 25.61 12.06 -4.36
N ASP A 197 25.48 13.14 -5.12
CA ASP A 197 25.71 14.51 -4.67
C ASP A 197 24.45 15.01 -3.94
N LEU A 198 24.35 14.64 -2.66
CA LEU A 198 23.21 14.96 -1.80
C LEU A 198 23.32 16.37 -1.17
N GLU A 199 24.14 17.26 -1.73
CA GLU A 199 24.07 18.67 -1.35
C GLU A 199 22.67 19.20 -1.68
N LEU A 200 21.82 19.25 -0.65
CA LEU A 200 20.48 19.80 -0.72
C LEU A 200 20.65 21.29 -0.97
N VAL A 201 20.65 21.68 -2.24
CA VAL A 201 20.58 23.08 -2.61
C VAL A 201 19.29 23.61 -1.97
N GLY A 202 19.43 24.49 -0.98
CA GLY A 202 18.29 25.02 -0.24
C GLY A 202 17.23 25.57 -1.20
N PHE A 203 15.95 25.53 -0.81
CA PHE A 203 14.92 26.23 -1.58
C PHE A 203 15.31 27.70 -1.65
N PRO A 204 15.54 28.28 -2.85
CA PRO A 204 16.16 29.60 -2.98
C PRO A 204 15.37 30.74 -2.31
N ASN A 205 14.11 30.50 -1.93
CA ASN A 205 13.22 31.46 -1.29
C ASN A 205 12.89 31.15 0.19
N ILE A 206 13.46 30.09 0.79
CA ILE A 206 13.40 29.90 2.23
C ILE A 206 14.63 30.59 2.80
N ARG A 207 14.45 31.78 3.39
CA ARG A 207 15.51 32.42 4.19
C ARG A 207 15.94 31.40 5.23
N GLN A 208 17.15 30.87 5.09
CA GLN A 208 17.84 30.28 6.22
C GLN A 208 18.17 31.45 7.14
N GLU A 209 17.34 31.69 8.14
CA GLU A 209 17.73 32.55 9.25
C GLU A 209 18.92 31.87 9.90
N SER A 210 20.11 32.41 9.65
CA SER A 210 21.34 32.02 10.32
C SER A 210 21.27 32.51 11.76
N GLU A 211 21.19 31.59 12.72
CA GLU A 211 21.60 31.84 14.11
C GLU A 211 23.12 31.94 14.23
#